data_AF-A0A2P8HZE0-F1
#
_entry.id   AF-A0A2P8HZE0-F1
#
_cell.length_a   1.000
_cell.length_b   1.000
_cell.length_c   1.000
_cell.angle_alpha   90.00
_cell.angle_beta   90.00
_cell.angle_gamma   90.00
#
_symmetry.space_group_name_H-M   'P 1'
#
loop_
_entity.id
_entity.type
_entity.pdbx_description
1 polymer ?
#
loop_
_entity_poly.entity_id
_entity_poly.type
_entity_poly.pdbx_seq_one_letter_code
_entity_poly.pdbx_strand_id
1 'polypeptide(L)' 'AAEHGLVDDVIDPADTRAAIARGLNALRDKRIEPPRRKHGNTPL' A
#
# COMPACT_ATOMS: atom_id res chain seq x y z
N ALA A 1 -9.71 2.76 14.13
CA ALA A 1 -8.85 2.73 12.92
C ALA A 1 -9.17 1.51 12.06
N ALA A 2 -9.03 0.29 12.59
CA ALA A 2 -9.49 -0.94 11.93
C ALA A 2 -11.00 -0.91 11.63
N GLU A 3 -11.82 -0.48 12.60
CA GLU A 3 -13.28 -0.33 12.43
C GLU A 3 -13.70 0.69 11.36
N HIS A 4 -12.80 1.58 10.96
CA HIS A 4 -13.04 2.58 9.91
C HIS A 4 -12.35 2.20 8.58
N GLY A 5 -11.77 1.00 8.48
CA GLY A 5 -11.05 0.55 7.29
C GLY A 5 -9.78 1.34 6.97
N LEU A 6 -9.25 2.10 7.94
CA LEU A 6 -7.98 2.84 7.77
C LEU A 6 -6.76 1.94 7.91
N VAL A 7 -6.95 0.75 8.47
CA VAL A 7 -5.96 -0.31 8.59
C VAL A 7 -6.61 -1.59 8.10
N ASP A 8 -5.92 -2.32 7.23
CA ASP A 8 -6.45 -3.53 6.61
C ASP A 8 -6.57 -4.70 7.59
N ASP A 9 -5.61 -4.82 8.54
CA ASP A 9 -5.59 -5.91 9.52
C ASP A 9 -4.79 -5.55 10.78
N VAL A 10 -5.10 -6.19 11.92
CA VAL A 10 -4.34 -6.12 13.17
C VAL A 10 -3.71 -7.49 13.40
N ILE A 11 -2.39 -7.58 13.18
CA ILE A 11 -1.65 -8.85 13.16
C ILE A 11 -0.74 -9.01 14.39
N ASP A 12 -0.38 -10.26 14.70
CA ASP A 12 0.68 -10.54 15.68
C ASP A 12 2.03 -10.02 15.15
N PRO A 13 2.89 -9.41 15.99
CA PRO A 13 4.23 -8.98 15.59
C PRO A 13 5.04 -10.06 14.86
N ALA A 14 4.91 -11.33 15.24
CA ALA A 14 5.61 -12.45 14.63
C ALA A 14 5.20 -12.69 13.15
N ASP A 15 3.97 -12.33 12.78
CA ASP A 15 3.42 -12.55 11.44
C ASP A 15 3.83 -11.47 10.42
N THR A 16 4.41 -10.36 10.89
CA THR A 16 4.74 -9.17 10.09
C THR A 16 5.51 -9.52 8.81
N ARG A 17 6.56 -10.35 8.92
CA ARG A 17 7.38 -10.72 7.75
C ARG A 17 6.56 -11.49 6.71
N ALA A 18 5.72 -12.41 7.16
CA ALA A 18 4.91 -13.23 6.26
C ALA A 18 3.81 -12.39 5.60
N ALA A 19 3.19 -11.47 6.34
CA ALA A 19 2.21 -10.52 5.81
C ALA A 19 2.81 -9.63 4.72
N ILE A 20 4.00 -9.07 4.95
CA ILE A 20 4.72 -8.25 3.96
C ILE A 20 5.04 -9.07 2.70
N ALA A 21 5.59 -10.28 2.86
CA ALA A 21 5.93 -11.12 1.72
C ALA A 21 4.70 -11.43 0.84
N ARG A 22 3.56 -11.75 1.46
CA ARG A 22 2.29 -11.97 0.74
C ARG A 22 1.80 -10.71 0.05
N GLY A 23 1.83 -9.56 0.73
CA GLY A 23 1.39 -8.28 0.18
C GLY A 23 2.22 -7.85 -1.03
N LEU A 24 3.55 -7.95 -0.96
CA LEU A 24 4.44 -7.65 -2.08
C LEU A 24 4.21 -8.59 -3.26
N ASN A 25 4.00 -9.88 -3.00
CA ASN A 25 3.70 -10.84 -4.06
C ASN A 25 2.36 -10.54 -4.76
N ALA A 26 1.32 -10.20 -3.99
CA ALA A 26 0.01 -9.83 -4.53
C ALA A 26 0.03 -8.52 -5.34
N LEU A 27 0.86 -7.56 -4.92
CA LEU A 27 0.97 -6.24 -5.56
C LEU A 27 1.99 -6.19 -6.71
N ARG A 28 2.66 -7.31 -7.02
CA ARG A 28 3.78 -7.38 -7.96
C ARG A 28 3.48 -6.77 -9.32
N ASP A 29 2.27 -6.99 -9.83
CA ASP A 29 1.87 -6.57 -11.17
C ASP A 29 0.96 -5.32 -11.17
N LYS A 30 0.83 -4.64 -10.02
CA LYS A 30 -0.03 -3.46 -9.91
C LYS A 30 0.51 -2.31 -10.76
N ARG A 31 -0.30 -1.85 -11.71
CA ARG A 31 -0.01 -0.70 -12.59
C ARG A 31 -1.17 0.28 -12.55
N ILE A 32 -0.86 1.57 -12.42
CA ILE A 32 -1.84 2.67 -12.41
C ILE A 32 -1.33 3.76 -13.34
N GLU A 33 -2.19 4.22 -14.25
CA GLU A 33 -1.88 5.33 -15.13
C GLU A 33 -2.24 6.67 -14.45
N PRO A 34 -1.27 7.56 -14.21
CA PRO A 34 -1.56 8.86 -13.63
C PRO A 34 -2.20 9.82 -14.65
N PRO A 35 -2.91 10.87 -14.20
CA PRO A 35 -3.40 11.92 -15.09
C PRO A 35 -2.27 12.57 -15.90
N ARG A 36 -2.53 12.88 -17.18
CA ARG A 36 -1.55 13.49 -18.08
C ARG A 36 -1.22 14.92 -17.63
N ARG A 37 0.05 15.19 -17.31
CA ARG A 37 0.59 16.51 -16.92
C ARG A 37 2.08 16.59 -17.26
N LYS A 38 2.65 17.82 -17.35
CA LYS A 38 4.10 18.01 -17.57
C LYS A 38 4.94 17.56 -16.38
N HIS A 39 4.55 17.96 -15.17
CA HIS A 39 5.16 17.56 -13.89
C HIS A 39 4.14 17.76 -12.76
N GLY A 40 4.47 17.27 -11.55
CA GLY A 40 3.74 17.61 -10.33
C GLY A 40 4.06 19.01 -9.80
N ASN A 41 3.30 19.47 -8.80
CA ASN A 41 3.56 20.72 -8.07
C ASN A 41 3.63 20.42 -6.57
N THR A 42 4.68 19.70 -6.15
CA THR A 42 4.90 19.39 -4.73
C THR A 42 5.26 20.68 -3.99
N PRO A 43 4.67 20.97 -2.81
CA PRO A 43 5.07 22.12 -2.00
C PRO A 43 6.59 22.12 -1.73
N LEU A 44 7.18 23.32 -1.77
CA LEU A 44 8.58 23.56 -1.42
C LEU A 44 8.70 24.03 0.04
#